data_AF-A0A968XPG7-F1
#
_entry.id   AF-A0A968XPG7-F1
#
_cell.length_a   1.000
_cell.length_b   1.000
_cell.length_c   1.000
_cell.angle_alpha   90.00
_cell.angle_beta   90.00
_cell.angle_gamma   90.00
#
_symmetry.space_group_name_H-M   'P 1'
#
loop_
_entity.id
_entity.type
_entity.pdbx_description
1 polymer ?
#
loop_
_entity_poly.entity_id
_entity_poly.type
_entity_poly.pdbx_seq_one_letter_code
_entity_poly.pdbx_strand_id
1 'polypeptide(L)'
;MTYNGAQAHPVVSHELPAVFMDIALSNFVYYGGDKPWTGDTPTRRIPGWPNQHDKITENWAAYVGADGRGVGVFVPGVTQMTFYIHPGKPGPLGGGCSYFAPVKKFAITNGTDFRYEAFLTMGTVPEMRERFAKIRQQEDDDE
;
A
#
# COMPACT_ATOMS: atom_id res chain seq x y z
N MET A 1 -15.71 10.78 4.13
CA MET A 1 -16.12 10.90 5.55
C MET A 1 -15.96 12.35 5.91
N THR A 2 -17.01 13.00 6.40
CA THR A 2 -16.96 14.40 6.84
C THR A 2 -16.81 14.47 8.36
N TYR A 3 -15.78 15.16 8.84
CA TYR A 3 -15.56 15.41 10.26
C TYR A 3 -16.27 16.69 10.71
N ASN A 4 -17.17 16.58 11.68
CA ASN A 4 -17.97 17.71 12.23
C ASN A 4 -17.64 18.02 13.70
N GLY A 5 -16.55 17.47 14.25
CA GLY A 5 -16.16 17.70 15.63
C GLY A 5 -15.61 19.12 15.87
N ALA A 6 -15.66 19.60 17.11
CA ALA A 6 -15.15 20.92 17.48
C ALA A 6 -13.62 20.94 17.68
N GLN A 7 -13.00 19.77 17.89
CA GLN A 7 -11.57 19.66 18.11
C GLN A 7 -10.81 19.63 16.78
N ALA A 8 -9.77 20.45 16.65
CA ALA A 8 -8.81 20.31 15.57
C ALA A 8 -7.76 19.25 15.95
N HIS A 9 -7.49 18.31 15.05
CA HIS A 9 -6.41 17.33 15.17
C HIS A 9 -5.25 17.76 14.26
N PRO A 10 -4.00 17.74 14.76
CA PRO A 10 -2.85 18.21 14.00
C PRO A 10 -2.54 17.31 12.80
N VAL A 11 -1.64 17.75 11.93
CA VAL A 11 -1.14 16.93 10.82
C VAL A 11 -0.43 15.69 11.36
N VAL A 12 -0.98 14.52 11.08
CA VAL A 12 -0.39 13.22 11.45
C VAL A 12 -0.43 12.25 10.27
N SER A 13 0.31 11.15 10.37
CA SER A 13 0.25 10.07 9.39
C SER A 13 -1.04 9.27 9.57
N HIS A 14 -1.76 9.07 8.47
CA HIS A 14 -2.92 8.19 8.38
C HIS A 14 -2.62 7.03 7.43
N GLU A 15 -2.94 5.81 7.86
CA GLU A 15 -2.78 4.57 7.08
C GLU A 15 -4.03 4.28 6.26
N LEU A 16 -3.87 4.03 4.95
CA LEU A 16 -4.95 4.05 3.98
C LEU A 16 -4.85 2.90 2.94
N PRO A 17 -5.42 1.71 3.19
CA PRO A 17 -5.67 1.11 4.49
C PRO A 17 -4.41 0.42 5.03
N ALA A 18 -4.45 0.03 6.30
CA ALA A 18 -3.50 -0.92 6.86
C ALA A 18 -3.83 -2.34 6.38
N VAL A 19 -2.85 -3.06 5.84
CA VAL A 19 -3.06 -4.40 5.27
C VAL A 19 -2.15 -5.41 5.94
N PHE A 20 -2.77 -6.46 6.47
CA PHE A 20 -2.10 -7.59 7.11
C PHE A 20 -2.27 -8.83 6.25
N MET A 21 -1.16 -9.46 5.93
CA MET A 21 -1.09 -10.66 5.12
C MET A 21 -0.33 -11.76 5.86
N ASP A 22 -0.54 -13.00 5.44
CA ASP A 22 0.23 -14.13 5.94
C ASP A 22 1.73 -13.92 5.71
N ILE A 23 2.55 -14.21 6.71
CA ILE A 23 4.02 -14.08 6.64
C ILE A 23 4.65 -14.97 5.54
N ALA A 24 3.94 -15.98 5.03
CA ALA A 24 4.36 -16.75 3.86
C ALA A 24 4.54 -15.87 2.60
N LEU A 25 3.87 -14.71 2.52
CA LEU A 25 4.12 -13.69 1.52
C LEU A 25 5.22 -12.75 2.02
N SER A 26 6.48 -13.15 1.92
CA SER A 26 7.59 -12.47 2.61
C SER A 26 8.36 -11.45 1.75
N ASN A 27 8.13 -11.41 0.43
CA ASN A 27 8.84 -10.52 -0.46
C ASN A 27 7.98 -9.28 -0.77
N PHE A 28 8.37 -8.13 -0.24
CA PHE A 28 7.70 -6.86 -0.48
C PHE A 28 8.15 -6.24 -1.80
N VAL A 29 7.20 -5.79 -2.61
CA VAL A 29 7.41 -5.30 -3.97
C VAL A 29 6.64 -4.01 -4.19
N TYR A 30 7.29 -3.02 -4.78
CA TYR A 30 6.70 -1.72 -5.11
C TYR A 30 7.57 -1.01 -6.15
N TYR A 31 7.08 0.07 -6.74
CA TYR A 31 7.89 0.95 -7.58
C TYR A 31 8.08 2.32 -6.90
N GLY A 32 9.34 2.68 -6.65
CA GLY A 32 9.74 3.97 -6.08
C GLY A 32 10.72 4.76 -6.97
N GLY A 33 10.90 4.34 -8.22
CA GLY A 33 11.77 5.01 -9.19
C GLY A 33 11.15 6.27 -9.80
N ASP A 34 11.92 6.96 -10.65
CA ASP A 34 11.57 8.23 -11.27
C ASP A 34 10.81 8.11 -12.59
N LYS A 35 10.59 6.87 -13.09
CA LYS A 35 9.90 6.58 -14.36
C LYS A 35 8.66 5.71 -14.15
N PRO A 36 7.67 6.19 -13.38
CA PRO A 36 6.47 5.40 -13.08
C PRO A 36 5.72 5.04 -14.37
N TRP A 37 5.15 3.84 -14.39
CA TRP A 37 4.33 3.28 -15.45
C TRP A 37 5.02 3.10 -16.81
N THR A 38 6.36 3.06 -16.83
CA THR A 38 7.14 2.79 -18.05
C THR A 38 7.55 1.31 -18.21
N GLY A 39 7.17 0.45 -17.26
CA GLY A 39 7.60 -0.95 -17.22
C GLY A 39 8.96 -1.17 -16.54
N ASP A 40 9.58 -0.11 -16.00
CA ASP A 40 10.85 -0.20 -15.27
C ASP A 40 10.77 -1.12 -14.04
N THR A 41 11.91 -1.60 -13.57
CA THR A 41 12.00 -2.70 -12.60
C THR A 41 11.51 -2.28 -11.21
N PRO A 42 10.50 -2.98 -10.63
CA PRO A 42 10.08 -2.74 -9.25
C PRO A 42 11.19 -3.09 -8.24
N THR A 43 11.23 -2.34 -7.14
CA THR A 43 12.03 -2.68 -5.97
C THR A 43 11.46 -3.93 -5.29
N ARG A 44 12.36 -4.80 -4.83
CA ARG A 44 12.03 -6.02 -4.07
C ARG A 44 12.87 -6.08 -2.80
N ARG A 45 12.26 -6.46 -1.68
CA ARG A 45 12.97 -6.65 -0.41
C ARG A 45 12.24 -7.63 0.51
N ILE A 46 12.97 -8.16 1.48
CA ILE A 46 12.39 -8.83 2.65
C ILE A 46 12.51 -7.83 3.81
N PRO A 47 11.42 -7.18 4.23
CA PRO A 47 11.46 -6.21 5.33
C PRO A 47 11.81 -6.85 6.66
N GLY A 48 12.39 -6.05 7.56
CA GLY A 48 12.58 -6.41 8.96
C GLY A 48 11.47 -5.89 9.86
N TRP A 49 11.70 -6.00 11.16
CA TRP A 49 10.93 -5.35 12.22
C TRP A 49 11.79 -4.26 12.88
N PRO A 50 11.23 -3.10 13.32
CA PRO A 50 9.83 -2.67 13.23
C PRO A 50 9.53 -1.96 11.89
N ASN A 51 8.52 -1.08 11.86
CA ASN A 51 8.13 -0.29 10.71
C ASN A 51 9.31 0.34 9.96
N GLN A 52 9.36 0.06 8.67
CA GLN A 52 10.18 0.75 7.69
C GLN A 52 9.27 1.65 6.85
N HIS A 53 9.87 2.58 6.12
CA HIS A 53 9.15 3.57 5.33
C HIS A 53 9.81 3.76 3.98
N ASP A 54 9.00 4.09 2.98
CA ASP A 54 9.51 4.50 1.68
C ASP A 54 8.52 5.34 0.90
N LYS A 55 9.04 5.95 -0.17
CA LYS A 55 8.24 6.60 -1.20
C LYS A 55 7.82 5.59 -2.27
N ILE A 56 6.64 5.81 -2.83
CA ILE A 56 6.11 5.06 -3.96
C ILE A 56 5.63 6.03 -5.03
N THR A 57 5.94 5.72 -6.28
CA THR A 57 5.63 6.59 -7.44
C THR A 57 4.55 6.01 -8.34
N GLU A 58 4.16 4.75 -8.13
CA GLU A 58 3.02 4.11 -8.81
C GLU A 58 1.84 3.84 -7.86
N ASN A 59 1.88 4.35 -6.63
CA ASN A 59 0.83 4.24 -5.62
C ASN A 59 0.34 2.81 -5.31
N TRP A 60 1.09 1.78 -5.70
CA TRP A 60 0.84 0.39 -5.34
C TRP A 60 2.05 -0.25 -4.64
N ALA A 61 1.75 -1.25 -3.82
CA ALA A 61 2.72 -2.18 -3.28
C ALA A 61 2.10 -3.57 -3.12
N ALA A 62 2.92 -4.60 -2.97
CA ALA A 62 2.48 -5.98 -2.84
C ALA A 62 3.43 -6.79 -1.94
N TYR A 63 2.90 -7.82 -1.30
CA TYR A 63 3.71 -8.92 -0.80
C TYR A 63 3.47 -10.14 -1.67
N VAL A 64 4.57 -10.83 -2.04
CA VAL A 64 4.54 -12.07 -2.80
C VAL A 64 5.32 -13.18 -2.09
N GLY A 65 4.89 -14.41 -2.32
CA GLY A 65 5.57 -15.62 -1.86
C GLY A 65 6.72 -16.03 -2.78
N ALA A 66 7.32 -17.18 -2.47
CA ALA A 66 8.45 -17.73 -3.21
C ALA A 66 8.12 -18.10 -4.67
N ASP A 67 6.85 -18.35 -4.97
CA ASP A 67 6.34 -18.61 -6.33
C ASP A 67 6.08 -17.33 -7.14
N GLY A 68 6.35 -16.16 -6.55
CA GLY A 68 6.14 -14.86 -7.16
C GLY A 68 4.69 -14.39 -7.20
N ARG A 69 3.76 -15.13 -6.59
CA ARG A 69 2.34 -14.77 -6.47
C ARG A 69 2.05 -14.17 -5.11
N GLY A 70 1.05 -13.30 -5.04
CA GLY A 70 0.63 -12.71 -3.78
C GLY A 70 -0.53 -11.76 -3.93
N VAL A 71 -0.55 -10.74 -3.06
CA VAL A 71 -1.61 -9.74 -2.97
C VAL A 71 -0.99 -8.36 -3.14
N GLY A 72 -1.55 -7.57 -4.04
CA GLY A 72 -1.20 -6.19 -4.27
C GLY A 72 -2.34 -5.26 -3.85
N VAL A 73 -1.98 -4.05 -3.46
CA VAL A 73 -2.91 -2.97 -3.13
C VAL A 73 -2.47 -1.71 -3.86
N PHE A 74 -3.40 -1.05 -4.52
CA PHE A 74 -3.22 0.24 -5.17
C PHE A 74 -4.18 1.25 -4.56
N VAL A 75 -3.67 2.41 -4.22
CA VAL A 75 -4.44 3.50 -3.59
C VAL A 75 -4.06 4.78 -4.29
N PRO A 76 -4.88 5.31 -5.22
CA PRO A 76 -4.56 6.53 -5.96
C PRO A 76 -4.13 7.69 -5.07
N GLY A 77 -3.11 8.44 -5.51
CA GLY A 77 -2.71 9.69 -4.87
C GLY A 77 -1.89 9.57 -3.57
N VAL A 78 -1.47 8.37 -3.16
CA VAL A 78 -0.57 8.18 -2.00
C VAL A 78 0.88 7.97 -2.43
N THR A 79 1.80 8.75 -1.88
CA THR A 79 3.22 8.77 -2.29
C THR A 79 4.17 8.20 -1.24
N GLN A 80 3.63 7.75 -0.12
CA GLN A 80 4.38 7.20 1.01
C GLN A 80 3.73 5.91 1.48
N MET A 81 4.53 5.07 2.14
CA MET A 81 4.05 3.85 2.78
C MET A 81 4.88 3.52 4.01
N THR A 82 4.33 2.67 4.87
CA THR A 82 5.05 1.96 5.92
C THR A 82 4.84 0.46 5.75
N PHE A 83 5.82 -0.35 6.14
CA PHE A 83 5.76 -1.81 5.99
C PHE A 83 6.72 -2.50 6.95
N TYR A 84 6.46 -3.77 7.26
CA TYR A 84 7.31 -4.62 8.09
C TYR A 84 6.96 -6.10 7.93
N ILE A 85 7.82 -6.97 8.46
CA ILE A 85 7.46 -8.35 8.79
C ILE A 85 7.48 -8.53 10.30
N HIS A 86 6.37 -8.98 10.88
CA HIS A 86 6.31 -9.42 12.27
C HIS A 86 6.57 -10.92 12.34
N PRO A 87 7.57 -11.38 13.11
CA PRO A 87 7.91 -12.80 13.17
C PRO A 87 6.79 -13.62 13.83
N GLY A 88 6.60 -14.85 13.36
CA GLY A 88 5.64 -15.78 13.92
C GLY A 88 5.39 -16.96 12.99
N LYS A 89 4.55 -17.89 13.42
CA LYS A 89 4.13 -19.01 12.56
C LYS A 89 3.26 -18.47 11.41
N PRO A 90 3.40 -18.99 10.17
CA PRO A 90 2.45 -18.73 9.09
C PRO A 90 1.14 -19.50 9.29
N GLY A 91 0.15 -19.20 8.45
CA GLY A 91 -1.15 -19.84 8.40
C GLY A 91 -2.23 -19.11 9.21
N PRO A 92 -3.49 -19.57 9.10
CA PRO A 92 -4.66 -18.89 9.68
C PRO A 92 -4.68 -18.84 11.21
N LEU A 93 -3.89 -19.69 11.88
CA LEU A 93 -3.72 -19.71 13.34
C LEU A 93 -2.34 -19.18 13.76
N GLY A 94 -1.55 -18.72 12.79
CA GLY A 94 -0.23 -18.16 12.98
C GLY A 94 -0.26 -16.70 13.41
N GLY A 95 0.71 -16.29 14.22
CA GLY A 95 0.83 -14.88 14.67
C GLY A 95 1.80 -14.04 13.83
N GLY A 96 2.46 -14.63 12.82
CA GLY A 96 3.37 -13.89 11.94
C GLY A 96 2.60 -13.14 10.86
N CYS A 97 3.06 -11.94 10.50
CA CYS A 97 2.41 -11.18 9.43
C CYS A 97 3.40 -10.40 8.56
N SER A 98 3.03 -10.29 7.28
CA SER A 98 3.56 -9.32 6.35
C SER A 98 2.60 -8.14 6.30
N TYR A 99 3.11 -6.95 6.57
CA TYR A 99 2.28 -5.77 6.76
C TYR A 99 2.75 -4.63 5.88
N PHE A 100 1.79 -3.91 5.30
CA PHE A 100 2.05 -2.55 4.85
C PHE A 100 0.81 -1.68 4.93
N ALA A 101 1.03 -0.37 4.91
CA ALA A 101 0.00 0.63 4.73
C ALA A 101 0.52 1.76 3.83
N PRO A 102 -0.23 2.16 2.80
CA PRO A 102 -0.04 3.46 2.19
C PRO A 102 -0.33 4.57 3.21
N VAL A 103 0.41 5.67 3.15
CA VAL A 103 0.37 6.74 4.16
C VAL A 103 0.06 8.08 3.50
N LYS A 104 -0.90 8.80 4.07
CA LYS A 104 -1.16 10.22 3.77
C LYS A 104 -1.05 11.04 5.05
N LYS A 105 -0.44 12.22 4.97
CA LYS A 105 -0.32 13.16 6.09
C LYS A 105 -1.26 14.33 5.90
N PHE A 106 -2.19 14.51 6.82
CA PHE A 106 -3.11 15.64 6.83
C PHE A 106 -3.63 15.89 8.24
N ALA A 107 -4.17 17.08 8.47
CA ALA A 107 -4.88 17.43 9.69
C ALA A 107 -6.36 17.07 9.54
N ILE A 108 -7.02 16.70 10.64
CA ILE A 108 -8.48 16.54 10.67
C ILE A 108 -9.05 17.73 11.43
N THR A 109 -9.67 18.64 10.70
CA THR A 109 -10.36 19.82 11.24
C THR A 109 -11.84 19.78 10.88
N ASN A 110 -12.67 20.57 11.58
CA ASN A 110 -14.09 20.68 11.27
C ASN A 110 -14.31 20.98 9.77
N GLY A 111 -15.18 20.21 9.12
CA GLY A 111 -15.44 20.30 7.68
C GLY A 111 -14.52 19.46 6.79
N THR A 112 -13.50 18.78 7.34
CA THR A 112 -12.67 17.85 6.56
C THR A 112 -13.54 16.75 5.96
N ASP A 113 -13.71 16.73 4.63
CA ASP A 113 -14.22 15.58 3.89
C ASP A 113 -13.05 14.84 3.26
N PHE A 114 -12.82 13.62 3.72
CA PHE A 114 -11.77 12.76 3.20
C PHE A 114 -12.35 11.46 2.65
N ARG A 115 -12.00 11.15 1.40
CA ARG A 115 -12.36 9.92 0.70
C ARG A 115 -11.12 9.37 0.03
N TYR A 116 -11.02 8.05 -0.01
CA TYR A 116 -10.00 7.34 -0.76
C TYR A 116 -10.59 6.02 -1.22
N GLU A 117 -10.05 5.50 -2.30
CA GLU A 117 -10.36 4.18 -2.78
C GLU A 117 -9.13 3.30 -2.68
N ALA A 118 -9.37 2.01 -2.46
CA ALA A 118 -8.31 1.02 -2.39
C ALA A 118 -8.70 -0.17 -3.24
N PHE A 119 -7.82 -0.50 -4.18
CA PHE A 119 -8.00 -1.61 -5.10
C PHE A 119 -7.09 -2.74 -4.70
N LEU A 120 -7.64 -3.94 -4.57
CA LEU A 120 -6.90 -5.13 -4.20
C LEU A 120 -6.98 -6.16 -5.33
N THR A 121 -5.87 -6.83 -5.61
CA THR A 121 -5.84 -7.95 -6.56
C THR A 121 -4.82 -8.98 -6.13
N MET A 122 -5.04 -10.22 -6.57
CA MET A 122 -4.08 -11.31 -6.43
C MET A 122 -3.42 -11.64 -7.77
N GLY A 123 -2.20 -12.17 -7.72
CA GLY A 123 -1.49 -12.65 -8.91
C GLY A 123 0.01 -12.49 -8.79
N THR A 124 0.69 -12.62 -9.93
CA THR A 124 2.09 -12.26 -10.07
C THR A 124 2.27 -10.75 -10.12
N VAL A 125 3.48 -10.26 -9.82
CA VAL A 125 3.79 -8.82 -9.86
C VAL A 125 3.40 -8.15 -11.20
N PRO A 126 3.73 -8.72 -12.38
CA PRO A 126 3.31 -8.13 -13.65
C PRO A 126 1.79 -8.05 -13.82
N GLU A 127 1.05 -9.12 -13.49
CA GLU A 127 -0.41 -9.14 -13.59
C GLU A 127 -1.06 -8.09 -12.68
N MET A 128 -0.57 -7.94 -11.45
CA MET A 128 -1.10 -6.95 -10.51
C MET A 128 -0.81 -5.52 -10.99
N ARG A 129 0.43 -5.24 -11.40
CA ARG A 129 0.82 -3.91 -11.92
C ARG A 129 0.04 -3.54 -13.18
N GLU A 130 -0.21 -4.48 -14.08
CA GLU A 130 -1.02 -4.25 -15.29
C GLU A 130 -2.47 -3.86 -14.93
N ARG A 131 -3.09 -4.56 -13.98
CA ARG A 131 -4.46 -4.23 -13.53
C ARG A 131 -4.52 -2.85 -12.87
N PHE A 132 -3.54 -2.50 -12.06
CA PHE A 132 -3.46 -1.17 -11.45
C PHE A 132 -3.21 -0.06 -12.47
N ALA A 133 -2.41 -0.32 -13.51
CA ALA A 133 -2.22 0.63 -14.60
C ALA A 133 -3.54 0.98 -15.30
N LYS A 134 -4.40 -0.03 -15.53
CA LYS A 134 -5.73 0.16 -16.13
C LYS A 134 -6.66 0.96 -15.24
N ILE A 135 -6.67 0.68 -13.93
CA ILE A 135 -7.47 1.42 -12.95
C ILE A 135 -7.01 2.88 -12.91
N ARG A 136 -5.70 3.13 -12.83
CA ARG A 136 -5.15 4.50 -12.84
C ARG A 136 -5.60 5.29 -14.08
N GLN A 137 -5.58 4.67 -15.26
CA GLN A 137 -6.01 5.33 -16.49
C GLN A 137 -7.50 5.70 -16.46
N GLN A 138 -8.35 4.88 -15.84
CA GLN A 138 -9.77 5.19 -15.68
C GLN A 138 -9.97 6.37 -14.72
N GLU A 139 -9.24 6.41 -13.61
CA GLU A 139 -9.29 7.53 -12.67
C GLU A 139 -8.83 8.86 -13.31
N ASP A 140 -7.79 8.83 -14.15
CA ASP A 140 -7.30 10.02 -14.87
C ASP A 140 -8.33 10.53 -15.91
N ASP A 141 -9.21 9.67 -16.44
CA ASP A 141 -10.23 10.02 -17.44
C ASP A 141 -11.52 10.57 -16.80
N ASP A 142 -11.75 10.31 -15.50
CA ASP A 142 -12.96 10.70 -14.74
C ASP A 142 -12.80 12.04 -13.96
N GLU A 143 -11.59 12.63 -13.93
CA GLU A 143 -11.29 13.97 -13.36
C GLU A 143 -11.45 15.13 -14.36
#